data_AF-A0A8C2YCR3-F1
#
_entry.id   AF-A0A8C2YCR3-F1
#
_cell.length_a   1.000
_cell.length_b   1.000
_cell.length_c   1.000
_cell.angle_alpha   90.00
_cell.angle_beta   90.00
_cell.angle_gamma   90.00
#
_symmetry.space_group_name_H-M   'P 1'
#
loop_
_entity.id
_entity.type
_entity.pdbx_description
1 polymer ?
#
loop_
_entity_poly.entity_id
_entity_poly.type
_entity_poly.pdbx_seq_one_letter_code
_entity_poly.pdbx_strand_id
1 'polypeptide(L)'
;MSLAGINGACFRSSIHTIGRLGAVRQWDPVMLAGAGRGEELLGAAGRGGGVEASPRAAPPAMGGSESSQGGRKVSFGLDERDQVRVLQGIRLTEDVVNRMKESQSKRGSQRSPYSSSGTAPSSTAAEGKPKSSTGIQPPGNSDQKATVAEQELYRRYEQEQALVQEELLRLAKREREAAGEMLSTALQREWNSTNEERNRAAQLAMELQGREAELKRQEAFYKEQLARIERKNAEIYKLTSEQYQEAATKAEEMIKRRNTDPVCASLQSEILKCYQENQREVLKCSELAKEYQRCVSAAQKELLVNSG
;
A
#
# COMPACT_ATOMS: atom_id res chain seq x y z
N MET A 1 -60.52 13.11 37.67
CA MET A 1 -59.89 14.24 36.96
C MET A 1 -58.62 13.69 36.31
N SER A 2 -58.75 12.95 35.20
CA SER A 2 -58.63 13.42 33.81
C SER A 2 -57.36 14.23 33.53
N LEU A 3 -56.37 13.58 32.91
CA LEU A 3 -55.46 14.18 31.95
C LEU A 3 -55.67 13.46 30.62
N ALA A 4 -56.48 14.08 29.76
CA ALA A 4 -56.37 13.99 28.30
C ALA A 4 -55.16 14.86 27.90
N GLY A 5 -54.33 14.59 26.88
CA GLY A 5 -54.53 13.88 25.63
C GLY A 5 -54.18 14.87 24.50
N ILE A 6 -53.04 14.70 23.82
CA ILE A 6 -52.80 15.30 22.49
C ILE A 6 -52.05 14.29 21.62
N ASN A 7 -52.66 13.99 20.48
CA ASN A 7 -52.23 13.13 19.38
C ASN A 7 -51.25 13.84 18.43
N GLY A 8 -50.53 13.05 17.60
CA GLY A 8 -49.93 13.48 16.34
C GLY A 8 -48.49 12.95 16.16
N ALA A 9 -48.27 11.74 15.64
CA ALA A 9 -48.32 11.30 14.24
C ALA A 9 -47.19 11.85 13.34
N CYS A 10 -46.54 10.91 12.64
CA CYS A 10 -45.67 11.04 11.45
C CYS A 10 -44.25 11.58 11.71
N PHE A 11 -43.16 10.87 11.40
CA PHE A 11 -42.75 10.53 10.03
C PHE A 11 -41.79 9.33 10.01
N ARG A 12 -42.22 8.23 9.38
CA ARG A 12 -41.35 7.32 8.62
C ARG A 12 -41.70 7.54 7.14
N SER A 13 -40.67 7.59 6.29
CA SER A 13 -40.65 7.31 4.84
C SER A 13 -40.28 8.46 3.87
N SER A 14 -39.61 8.01 2.79
CA SER A 14 -39.29 8.65 1.50
C SER A 14 -38.03 9.54 1.45
N ILE A 15 -36.93 9.15 0.77
CA ILE A 15 -36.66 8.91 -0.68
C ILE A 15 -36.87 10.17 -1.56
N HIS A 16 -35.84 10.46 -2.39
CA HIS A 16 -35.69 11.49 -3.44
C HIS A 16 -35.45 12.91 -2.89
N THR A 17 -34.34 13.62 -3.13
CA THR A 17 -33.79 14.03 -4.44
C THR A 17 -32.46 14.77 -4.21
N ILE A 18 -31.32 14.30 -4.75
CA ILE A 18 -30.23 15.20 -5.20
C ILE A 18 -29.70 14.64 -6.51
N GLY A 19 -29.93 15.39 -7.59
CA GLY A 19 -29.45 15.08 -8.93
C GLY A 19 -28.02 15.56 -9.18
N ARG A 20 -27.34 14.76 -10.02
CA ARG A 20 -26.41 15.11 -11.11
C ARG A 20 -25.27 16.08 -10.84
N LEU A 21 -24.05 15.54 -10.97
CA LEU A 21 -22.89 15.96 -11.80
C LEU A 21 -21.68 15.13 -11.28
N GLY A 22 -20.94 14.29 -12.00
CA GLY A 22 -20.93 13.84 -13.39
C GLY A 22 -19.89 12.70 -13.53
N ALA A 23 -20.14 11.82 -14.50
CA ALA A 23 -19.22 10.94 -15.23
C ALA A 23 -18.34 9.93 -14.44
N VAL A 24 -18.91 8.75 -14.24
CA VAL A 24 -18.20 7.46 -14.24
C VAL A 24 -17.55 7.27 -15.61
N ARG A 25 -16.24 7.05 -15.68
CA ARG A 25 -15.58 6.57 -16.91
C ARG A 25 -15.91 5.09 -17.09
N GLN A 26 -17.02 4.85 -17.77
CA GLN A 26 -17.37 3.59 -18.41
C GLN A 26 -16.28 3.29 -19.45
N TRP A 27 -15.59 2.16 -19.32
CA TRP A 27 -14.80 1.60 -20.41
C TRP A 27 -15.78 0.90 -21.35
N ASP A 28 -15.93 1.39 -22.58
CA ASP A 28 -16.66 0.69 -23.64
C ASP A 28 -15.78 -0.43 -24.23
N PRO A 29 -16.25 -1.68 -24.28
CA PRO A 29 -15.63 -2.73 -25.07
C PRO A 29 -16.44 -2.93 -26.36
N VAL A 30 -15.99 -2.38 -27.48
CA VAL A 30 -16.58 -2.67 -28.79
C VAL A 30 -15.48 -2.87 -29.85
N MET A 31 -15.36 -4.16 -30.23
CA MET A 31 -15.08 -4.70 -31.57
C MET A 31 -13.69 -4.51 -32.19
N LEU A 32 -12.82 -5.51 -31.99
CA LEU A 32 -12.05 -6.09 -33.10
C LEU A 32 -12.36 -7.59 -33.21
N ALA A 33 -13.34 -7.91 -34.06
CA ALA A 33 -13.47 -9.23 -34.67
C ALA A 33 -13.08 -9.07 -36.14
N GLY A 34 -11.97 -9.69 -36.53
CA GLY A 34 -11.44 -9.64 -37.89
C GLY A 34 -10.24 -10.56 -38.01
N ALA A 35 -10.53 -11.85 -38.19
CA ALA A 35 -9.56 -12.89 -38.47
C ALA A 35 -8.84 -12.63 -39.81
N GLY A 36 -7.53 -12.84 -39.85
CA GLY A 36 -6.76 -12.80 -41.09
C GLY A 36 -5.33 -13.25 -40.88
N ARG A 37 -5.07 -14.51 -41.18
CA ARG A 37 -3.75 -15.17 -41.22
C ARG A 37 -2.80 -14.41 -42.17
N GLY A 38 -1.54 -14.29 -41.79
CA GLY A 38 -0.41 -13.91 -42.63
C GLY A 38 0.87 -14.21 -41.84
N GLU A 39 1.31 -15.47 -41.83
CA GLU A 39 2.36 -15.99 -42.71
C GLU A 39 3.67 -15.19 -42.58
N GLU A 40 4.54 -15.79 -41.79
CA GLU A 40 5.93 -15.47 -41.55
C GLU A 40 6.72 -15.63 -42.87
N LEU A 41 7.21 -14.54 -43.45
CA LEU A 41 8.18 -14.58 -44.54
C LEU A 41 9.52 -14.04 -44.06
N LEU A 42 10.42 -14.99 -43.79
CA LEU A 42 11.86 -14.81 -43.83
C LEU A 42 12.33 -14.45 -45.25
N GLY A 43 13.40 -13.67 -45.35
CA GLY A 43 14.24 -13.57 -46.55
C GLY A 43 14.68 -12.13 -46.86
N ALA A 44 15.84 -11.70 -46.37
CA ALA A 44 17.13 -11.78 -47.07
C ALA A 44 17.39 -10.62 -48.05
N ALA A 45 18.25 -9.69 -47.62
CA ALA A 45 19.12 -8.88 -48.48
C ALA A 45 20.45 -8.75 -47.73
N GLY A 46 21.63 -9.09 -48.26
CA GLY A 46 22.09 -8.96 -49.63
C GLY A 46 23.19 -7.90 -49.64
N ARG A 47 24.45 -8.34 -49.66
CA ARG A 47 25.69 -7.55 -49.53
C ARG A 47 25.99 -6.66 -50.74
N GLY A 48 26.73 -5.57 -50.50
CA GLY A 48 27.55 -4.80 -51.45
C GLY A 48 27.57 -3.31 -51.06
N GLY A 49 28.55 -2.78 -50.33
CA GLY A 49 29.86 -2.27 -50.79
C GLY A 49 29.73 -0.77 -51.14
N GLY A 50 30.47 0.22 -50.64
CA GLY A 50 31.67 0.37 -49.82
C GLY A 50 32.59 1.41 -50.47
N VAL A 51 32.72 2.64 -49.91
CA VAL A 51 33.82 3.67 -49.99
C VAL A 51 33.27 5.00 -49.42
N GLU A 52 33.92 5.92 -48.68
CA GLU A 52 35.22 6.08 -48.00
C GLU A 52 35.10 7.30 -47.01
N ALA A 53 36.05 7.45 -46.08
CA ALA A 53 36.02 8.16 -44.78
C ALA A 53 36.25 9.69 -44.74
N SER A 54 35.80 10.38 -43.65
CA SER A 54 36.63 11.18 -42.70
C SER A 54 35.83 11.97 -41.61
N PRO A 55 36.45 12.47 -40.49
CA PRO A 55 36.04 12.08 -39.11
C PRO A 55 35.79 13.21 -38.08
N ARG A 56 35.20 12.85 -36.92
CA ARG A 56 35.34 13.37 -35.52
C ARG A 56 34.06 13.05 -34.72
N ALA A 57 33.99 12.69 -33.44
CA ALA A 57 34.92 12.49 -32.33
C ALA A 57 34.25 11.54 -31.29
N ALA A 58 35.04 10.83 -30.48
CA ALA A 58 34.58 9.85 -29.47
C ALA A 58 34.28 10.48 -28.09
N PRO A 59 33.52 9.77 -27.23
CA PRO A 59 33.72 9.77 -25.78
C PRO A 59 34.14 8.37 -25.25
N PRO A 60 34.67 8.26 -24.01
CA PRO A 60 35.61 7.21 -23.61
C PRO A 60 34.97 5.92 -23.09
N ALA A 61 35.79 4.87 -23.08
CA ALA A 61 35.52 3.52 -22.64
C ALA A 61 35.75 3.30 -21.12
N MET A 62 34.99 2.36 -20.55
CA MET A 62 35.36 1.41 -19.48
C MET A 62 34.26 0.33 -19.48
N GLY A 63 34.48 -0.99 -19.48
CA GLY A 63 35.68 -1.81 -19.34
C GLY A 63 35.26 -3.14 -18.71
N GLY A 64 35.58 -4.26 -19.36
CA GLY A 64 35.60 -5.64 -18.81
C GLY A 64 34.24 -6.28 -18.50
N SER A 65 34.00 -7.57 -18.66
CA SER A 65 34.85 -8.71 -19.01
C SER A 65 33.94 -9.88 -19.38
N GLU A 66 34.33 -10.59 -20.43
CA GLU A 66 33.73 -11.85 -20.86
C GLU A 66 34.24 -12.96 -19.91
N SER A 67 33.34 -13.74 -19.30
CA SER A 67 33.70 -15.09 -18.84
C SER A 67 32.46 -15.96 -18.67
N SER A 68 32.55 -17.14 -19.27
CA SER A 68 31.54 -18.19 -19.36
C SER A 68 31.32 -18.94 -18.05
N GLN A 69 30.17 -19.63 -17.99
CA GLN A 69 29.78 -20.75 -17.11
C GLN A 69 29.01 -20.42 -15.81
N GLY A 70 27.76 -20.91 -15.78
CA GLY A 70 27.20 -21.59 -14.62
C GLY A 70 26.43 -20.76 -13.59
N GLY A 71 25.10 -20.80 -13.69
CA GLY A 71 24.19 -20.53 -12.58
C GLY A 71 23.27 -19.32 -12.79
N ARG A 72 21.95 -19.58 -12.84
CA ARG A 72 20.91 -18.55 -12.76
C ARG A 72 21.15 -17.69 -11.51
N LYS A 73 21.63 -16.46 -11.67
CA LYS A 73 21.59 -15.43 -10.62
C LYS A 73 20.40 -14.51 -10.87
N VAL A 74 19.39 -14.65 -10.01
CA VAL A 74 18.37 -13.65 -9.80
C VAL A 74 18.96 -12.57 -8.90
N SER A 75 19.16 -11.37 -9.43
CA SER A 75 19.52 -10.20 -8.63
C SER A 75 18.24 -9.64 -8.00
N PHE A 76 18.10 -9.79 -6.69
CA PHE A 76 17.11 -9.03 -5.92
C PHE A 76 17.84 -7.89 -5.21
N GLY A 77 17.47 -6.66 -5.56
CA GLY A 77 17.91 -5.47 -4.83
C GLY A 77 17.50 -5.60 -3.38
N LEU A 78 18.49 -5.61 -2.49
CA LEU A 78 18.30 -5.66 -1.04
C LEU A 78 18.08 -4.23 -0.55
N ASP A 79 16.98 -4.02 0.18
CA ASP A 79 16.76 -2.82 0.98
C ASP A 79 17.89 -2.74 2.03
N GLU A 80 18.57 -1.60 2.11
CA GLU A 80 19.78 -1.38 2.92
C GLU A 80 19.52 -1.43 4.45
N ARG A 81 18.31 -1.81 4.87
CA ARG A 81 17.87 -1.79 6.28
C ARG A 81 17.69 -3.18 6.90
N ASP A 82 17.70 -4.25 6.10
CA ASP A 82 17.58 -5.60 6.64
C ASP A 82 18.96 -6.13 7.03
N GLN A 83 19.29 -6.01 8.32
CA GLN A 83 20.46 -6.68 8.92
C GLN A 83 20.21 -8.20 8.92
N VAL A 84 20.57 -8.86 7.82
CA VAL A 84 20.43 -10.30 7.64
C VAL A 84 21.73 -10.99 8.03
N ARG A 85 21.69 -11.93 8.98
CA ARG A 85 22.82 -12.82 9.30
C ARG A 85 22.63 -14.17 8.61
N VAL A 86 23.73 -14.73 8.11
CA VAL A 86 23.72 -16.06 7.48
C VAL A 86 24.29 -17.07 8.46
N LEU A 87 23.46 -18.02 8.90
CA LEU A 87 23.87 -19.13 9.75
C LEU A 87 23.77 -20.42 8.93
N GLN A 88 24.89 -21.12 8.73
CA GLN A 88 24.96 -22.39 7.99
C GLN A 88 24.35 -22.34 6.57
N GLY A 89 24.51 -21.20 5.87
CA GLY A 89 24.02 -21.03 4.49
C GLY A 89 22.55 -20.62 4.37
N ILE A 90 21.84 -20.42 5.48
CA ILE A 90 20.46 -19.94 5.50
C ILE A 90 20.45 -18.47 5.94
N ARG A 91 19.81 -17.61 5.13
CA ARG A 91 19.66 -16.17 5.41
C ARG A 91 18.52 -15.94 6.39
N LEU A 92 18.82 -15.41 7.57
CA LEU A 92 17.84 -15.10 8.62
C LEU A 92 17.92 -13.63 9.01
N THR A 93 16.78 -12.99 9.22
CA THR A 93 16.70 -11.62 9.76
C THR A 93 17.13 -11.59 11.23
N GLU A 94 17.74 -10.51 11.70
CA GLU A 94 18.20 -10.36 13.09
C GLU A 94 17.11 -10.69 14.12
N ASP A 95 15.85 -10.31 13.87
CA ASP A 95 14.72 -10.63 14.75
C ASP A 95 14.45 -12.13 14.87
N VAL A 96 14.59 -12.89 13.77
CA VAL A 96 14.44 -14.35 13.78
C VAL A 96 15.58 -14.99 14.57
N VAL A 97 16.81 -14.50 14.37
CA VAL A 97 18.00 -14.96 15.08
C VAL A 97 17.89 -14.68 16.59
N ASN A 98 17.44 -13.49 16.97
CA ASN A 98 17.27 -13.11 18.37
C ASN A 98 16.18 -13.94 19.07
N ARG A 99 15.05 -14.20 18.41
CA ARG A 99 14.01 -15.10 18.94
C ARG A 99 14.51 -16.53 19.14
N MET A 100 15.33 -17.06 18.23
CA MET A 100 15.93 -18.39 18.38
C MET A 100 16.91 -18.43 19.56
N LYS A 101 17.71 -17.38 19.73
CA LYS A 101 18.68 -17.25 20.83
C LYS A 101 17.98 -17.12 22.20
N GLU A 102 16.93 -16.32 22.27
CA GLU A 102 16.13 -16.11 23.49
C GLU A 102 15.35 -17.36 23.92
N SER A 103 14.92 -18.17 22.94
CA SER A 103 14.30 -19.48 23.17
C SER A 103 15.29 -20.49 23.79
N GLN A 104 16.59 -20.40 23.46
CA GLN A 104 17.62 -21.22 24.09
C GLN A 104 18.00 -20.70 25.49
N SER A 105 17.98 -19.39 25.72
CA SER A 105 18.22 -18.79 27.04
C SER A 105 17.11 -19.12 28.07
N LYS A 106 15.85 -19.30 27.64
CA LYS A 106 14.76 -19.75 28.52
C LYS A 106 14.90 -21.19 29.04
N ARG A 107 15.70 -22.04 28.40
CA ARG A 107 16.00 -23.41 28.90
C ARG A 107 17.10 -23.46 29.96
N GLY A 108 17.85 -22.37 30.18
CA GLY A 108 18.97 -22.32 31.12
C GLY A 108 18.66 -21.64 32.46
N SER A 109 17.46 -21.09 32.67
CA SER A 109 17.16 -20.21 33.81
C SER A 109 16.00 -20.66 34.71
N GLN A 110 15.69 -21.96 34.74
CA GLN A 110 14.89 -22.54 35.83
C GLN A 110 15.80 -23.29 36.82
N ARG A 111 16.50 -22.51 37.65
CA ARG A 111 16.94 -22.94 38.98
C ARG A 111 16.75 -21.73 39.91
N SER A 112 15.55 -21.61 40.46
CA SER A 112 15.21 -20.57 41.44
C SER A 112 16.01 -20.78 42.74
N PRO A 113 16.61 -19.74 43.31
CA PRO A 113 17.11 -19.75 44.68
C PRO A 113 15.96 -19.49 45.66
N TYR A 114 16.00 -20.22 46.77
CA TYR A 114 15.22 -19.99 47.98
C TYR A 114 15.26 -18.52 48.43
N SER A 115 14.10 -17.92 48.65
CA SER A 115 13.95 -16.63 49.35
C SER A 115 13.89 -16.86 50.86
N SER A 116 14.72 -16.13 51.59
CA SER A 116 14.75 -16.05 53.05
C SER A 116 14.17 -14.72 53.55
N SER A 117 13.60 -14.83 54.75
CA SER A 117 13.27 -13.82 55.77
C SER A 117 12.17 -12.79 55.47
N GLY A 118 10.94 -13.16 55.85
CA GLY A 118 9.99 -12.21 56.43
C GLY A 118 10.20 -12.16 57.95
N THR A 119 10.52 -10.99 58.48
CA THR A 119 10.68 -10.74 59.92
C THR A 119 9.38 -10.12 60.43
N ALA A 120 8.57 -10.91 61.12
CA ALA A 120 7.48 -10.43 61.98
C ALA A 120 7.93 -10.64 63.44
N PRO A 121 7.92 -9.61 64.31
CA PRO A 121 8.06 -9.84 65.74
C PRO A 121 6.66 -10.01 66.34
N SER A 122 6.27 -11.26 66.61
CA SER A 122 5.17 -11.58 67.52
C SER A 122 5.72 -11.74 68.94
N SER A 123 5.23 -10.88 69.82
CA SER A 123 5.58 -10.76 71.24
C SER A 123 5.42 -12.06 72.02
N THR A 124 6.45 -12.39 72.78
CA THR A 124 6.43 -13.38 73.87
C THR A 124 5.64 -12.82 75.06
N ALA A 125 4.44 -13.33 75.30
CA ALA A 125 3.72 -13.13 76.54
C ALA A 125 4.27 -14.10 77.60
N ALA A 126 5.08 -13.59 78.52
CA ALA A 126 5.47 -14.28 79.74
C ALA A 126 4.44 -13.95 80.83
N GLU A 127 3.49 -14.87 81.08
CA GLU A 127 2.66 -14.84 82.28
C GLU A 127 3.51 -15.23 83.50
N GLY A 128 4.11 -14.21 84.12
CA GLY A 128 4.72 -14.29 85.44
C GLY A 128 3.69 -13.96 86.51
N LYS A 129 3.13 -15.00 87.12
CA LYS A 129 2.37 -14.94 88.37
C LYS A 129 3.29 -14.56 89.53
N PRO A 130 2.85 -13.68 90.44
CA PRO A 130 3.13 -13.94 91.86
C PRO A 130 1.87 -13.77 92.71
N LYS A 131 1.64 -14.73 93.62
CA LYS A 131 0.67 -14.64 94.71
C LYS A 131 1.41 -14.59 96.04
N SER A 132 0.92 -13.68 96.90
CA SER A 132 1.12 -13.55 98.36
C SER A 132 2.55 -13.27 98.83
N SER A 133 2.82 -12.43 99.81
CA SER A 133 2.09 -12.02 101.01
C SER A 133 2.50 -10.58 101.36
N THR A 134 1.65 -9.76 101.99
CA THR A 134 1.73 -9.52 103.44
C THR A 134 0.62 -8.53 103.77
N GLY A 135 -0.22 -8.86 104.75
CA GLY A 135 -1.26 -7.96 105.23
C GLY A 135 -0.68 -6.87 106.12
N ILE A 136 -1.20 -5.65 106.00
CA ILE A 136 -1.33 -4.69 107.09
C ILE A 136 -2.68 -3.96 106.91
N GLN A 137 -3.38 -3.83 108.04
CA GLN A 137 -4.69 -3.23 108.25
C GLN A 137 -4.78 -1.74 107.82
N PRO A 138 -6.00 -1.21 107.60
CA PRO A 138 -6.20 0.21 107.29
C PRO A 138 -6.15 1.06 108.57
N PRO A 139 -5.49 2.23 108.58
CA PRO A 139 -5.84 3.28 109.51
C PRO A 139 -6.86 4.22 108.86
N GLY A 140 -7.95 4.45 109.60
CA GLY A 140 -8.92 5.48 109.29
C GLY A 140 -8.34 6.89 109.39
N ASN A 141 -9.18 7.84 108.93
CA ASN A 141 -9.10 9.30 109.03
C ASN A 141 -8.38 9.99 107.87
N SER A 142 -9.14 10.43 106.85
CA SER A 142 -9.05 11.81 106.28
C SER A 142 -9.90 11.97 105.01
N ASP A 143 -11.21 12.17 105.17
CA ASP A 143 -12.13 12.47 104.05
C ASP A 143 -11.76 13.75 103.28
N GLN A 144 -10.91 14.61 103.84
CA GLN A 144 -10.40 15.83 103.20
C GLN A 144 -9.08 15.62 102.41
N LYS A 145 -8.33 14.54 102.65
CA LYS A 145 -7.15 14.20 101.83
C LYS A 145 -7.53 13.41 100.59
N ALA A 146 -8.60 12.61 100.65
CA ALA A 146 -9.13 11.88 99.51
C ALA A 146 -9.64 12.82 98.41
N THR A 147 -10.35 13.90 98.77
CA THR A 147 -10.89 14.88 97.80
C THR A 147 -9.81 15.70 97.11
N VAL A 148 -8.74 16.07 97.82
CA VAL A 148 -7.60 16.80 97.25
C VAL A 148 -6.79 15.90 96.31
N ALA A 149 -6.58 14.63 96.69
CA ALA A 149 -5.93 13.64 95.83
C ALA A 149 -6.74 13.36 94.56
N GLU A 150 -8.07 13.28 94.66
CA GLU A 150 -8.97 13.09 93.52
C GLU A 150 -8.93 14.30 92.57
N GLN A 151 -8.97 15.52 93.09
CA GLN A 151 -8.86 16.75 92.29
C GLN A 151 -7.51 16.85 91.56
N GLU A 152 -6.43 16.38 92.18
CA GLU A 152 -5.12 16.33 91.55
C GLU A 152 -5.03 15.29 90.42
N LEU A 153 -5.71 14.15 90.56
CA LEU A 153 -5.84 13.15 89.49
C LEU A 153 -6.59 13.71 88.28
N TYR A 154 -7.72 14.41 88.49
CA TYR A 154 -8.44 15.07 87.41
C TYR A 154 -7.59 16.11 86.69
N ARG A 155 -6.84 16.92 87.44
CA ARG A 155 -5.93 17.92 86.86
C ARG A 155 -4.84 17.28 85.98
N ARG A 156 -4.27 16.16 86.42
CA ARG A 156 -3.30 15.39 85.62
C ARG A 156 -3.94 14.79 84.38
N TYR A 157 -5.15 14.26 84.48
CA TYR A 157 -5.89 13.71 83.34
C TYR A 157 -6.14 14.77 82.25
N GLU A 158 -6.57 15.98 82.63
CA GLU A 158 -6.76 17.08 81.68
C GLU A 158 -5.45 17.54 81.03
N GLN A 159 -4.34 17.53 81.77
CA GLN A 159 -3.01 17.83 81.23
C GLN A 159 -2.57 16.77 80.21
N GLU A 160 -2.73 15.49 80.54
CA GLU A 160 -2.43 14.39 79.61
C GLU A 160 -3.33 14.45 78.36
N GLN A 161 -4.61 14.78 78.51
CA GLN A 161 -5.53 15.01 77.38
C GLN A 161 -5.03 16.13 76.46
N ALA A 162 -4.58 17.25 77.03
CA ALA A 162 -4.05 18.37 76.25
C ALA A 162 -2.77 17.98 75.49
N LEU A 163 -1.86 17.24 76.12
CA LEU A 163 -0.63 16.74 75.48
C LEU A 163 -0.93 15.76 74.34
N VAL A 164 -1.86 14.83 74.57
CA VAL A 164 -2.30 13.88 73.53
C VAL A 164 -2.94 14.63 72.35
N GLN A 165 -3.78 15.63 72.62
CA GLN A 165 -4.41 16.43 71.58
C GLN A 165 -3.38 17.23 70.77
N GLU A 166 -2.38 17.82 71.43
CA GLU A 166 -1.27 18.53 70.77
C GLU A 166 -0.43 17.59 69.89
N GLU A 167 -0.06 16.41 70.39
CA GLU A 167 0.72 15.42 69.62
C GLU A 167 -0.06 14.90 68.40
N LEU A 168 -1.38 14.69 68.53
CA LEU A 168 -2.23 14.30 67.40
C LEU A 168 -2.26 15.39 66.32
N LEU A 169 -2.40 16.66 66.71
CA LEU A 169 -2.34 17.78 65.75
C LEU A 169 -0.98 17.88 65.08
N ARG A 170 0.10 17.69 65.85
CA ARG A 170 1.47 17.70 65.33
C ARG A 170 1.72 16.53 64.37
N LEU A 171 1.16 15.35 64.64
CA LEU A 171 1.22 14.20 63.74
C LEU A 171 0.41 14.45 62.47
N ALA A 172 -0.84 14.90 62.58
CA ALA A 172 -1.70 15.21 61.44
C ALA A 172 -1.09 16.27 60.51
N LYS A 173 -0.41 17.28 61.08
CA LYS A 173 0.33 18.28 60.30
C LYS A 173 1.47 17.64 59.50
N ARG A 174 2.29 16.81 60.15
CA ARG A 174 3.41 16.10 59.49
C ARG A 174 2.90 15.15 58.40
N GLU A 175 1.82 14.43 58.65
CA GLU A 175 1.20 13.55 57.64
C GLU A 175 0.69 14.34 56.44
N ARG A 176 0.04 15.51 56.67
CA ARG A 176 -0.43 16.38 55.59
C ARG A 176 0.72 16.97 54.77
N GLU A 177 1.78 17.43 55.43
CA GLU A 177 2.98 17.96 54.76
C GLU A 177 3.66 16.87 53.94
N ALA A 178 3.88 15.69 54.52
CA ALA A 178 4.44 14.54 53.80
C ALA A 178 3.56 14.11 52.62
N ALA A 179 2.23 14.06 52.79
CA ALA A 179 1.30 13.76 51.70
C ALA A 179 1.32 14.84 50.61
N GLY A 180 1.44 16.11 51.00
CA GLY A 180 1.56 17.24 50.07
C GLY A 180 2.86 17.20 49.26
N GLU A 181 3.99 16.90 49.89
CA GLU A 181 5.27 16.72 49.21
C GLU A 181 5.23 15.51 48.26
N MET A 182 4.65 14.38 48.70
CA MET A 182 4.47 13.22 47.84
C MET A 182 3.61 13.52 46.62
N LEU A 183 2.49 14.23 46.80
CA LEU A 183 1.64 14.66 45.70
C LEU A 183 2.35 15.63 44.75
N SER A 184 3.05 16.63 45.29
CA SER A 184 3.82 17.61 44.50
C SER A 184 4.88 16.91 43.65
N THR A 185 5.63 15.97 44.23
CA THR A 185 6.64 15.20 43.48
C THR A 185 6.01 14.27 42.44
N ALA A 186 4.86 13.65 42.72
CA ALA A 186 4.14 12.83 41.76
C ALA A 186 3.67 13.67 40.55
N LEU A 187 3.06 14.82 40.82
CA LEU A 187 2.59 15.74 39.78
C LEU A 187 3.75 16.29 38.94
N GLN A 188 4.87 16.64 39.57
CA GLN A 188 6.06 17.10 38.85
C GLN A 188 6.61 16.02 37.90
N ARG A 189 6.63 14.75 38.34
CA ARG A 189 7.07 13.63 37.50
C ARG A 189 6.13 13.41 36.32
N GLU A 190 4.82 13.46 36.55
CA GLU A 190 3.82 13.34 35.50
C GLU A 190 3.92 14.48 34.48
N TRP A 191 4.08 15.72 34.95
CA TRP A 191 4.27 16.88 34.08
C TRP A 191 5.55 16.77 33.22
N ASN A 192 6.67 16.34 33.82
CA ASN A 192 7.89 16.10 33.07
C ASN A 192 7.70 15.00 32.01
N SER A 193 7.08 13.87 32.39
CA SER A 193 6.83 12.74 31.48
C SER A 193 5.93 13.13 30.31
N THR A 194 4.82 13.81 30.59
CA THR A 194 3.89 14.27 29.54
C THR A 194 4.53 15.30 28.61
N ASN A 195 5.37 16.19 29.13
CA ASN A 195 6.09 17.16 28.30
C ASN A 195 7.17 16.47 27.44
N GLU A 196 7.87 15.49 27.97
CA GLU A 196 8.81 14.67 27.19
C GLU A 196 8.08 13.91 26.07
N GLU A 197 6.96 13.26 26.36
CA GLU A 197 6.15 12.57 25.36
C GLU A 197 5.64 13.53 24.30
N ARG A 198 5.16 14.72 24.69
CA ARG A 198 4.73 15.76 23.75
C ARG A 198 5.87 16.21 22.84
N ASN A 199 7.08 16.40 23.38
CA ASN A 199 8.25 16.78 22.60
C ASN A 199 8.66 15.67 21.63
N ARG A 200 8.65 14.40 22.06
CA ARG A 200 8.92 13.25 21.20
C ARG A 200 7.88 13.15 20.07
N ALA A 201 6.59 13.32 20.40
CA ALA A 201 5.52 13.33 19.41
C ALA A 201 5.68 14.47 18.40
N ALA A 202 6.04 15.67 18.85
CA ALA A 202 6.29 16.81 17.96
C ALA A 202 7.49 16.58 17.02
N GLN A 203 8.57 15.97 17.51
CA GLN A 203 9.74 15.62 16.69
C GLN A 203 9.38 14.59 15.61
N LEU A 204 8.65 13.52 15.98
CA LEU A 204 8.18 12.52 15.02
C LEU A 204 7.23 13.13 13.99
N ALA A 205 6.35 14.04 14.39
CA ALA A 205 5.44 14.73 13.47
C ALA A 205 6.20 15.56 12.43
N MET A 206 7.26 16.27 12.83
CA MET A 206 8.12 17.02 11.91
C MET A 206 8.88 16.10 10.95
N GLU A 207 9.41 14.97 11.44
CA GLU A 207 10.09 13.97 10.61
C GLU A 207 9.14 13.37 9.57
N LEU A 208 7.91 13.02 9.97
CA LEU A 208 6.88 12.50 9.07
C LEU A 208 6.50 13.54 8.01
N GLN A 209 6.30 14.79 8.39
CA GLN A 209 6.00 15.86 7.45
C GLN A 209 7.14 16.04 6.41
N GLY A 210 8.40 15.95 6.84
CA GLY A 210 9.55 15.97 5.95
C GLY A 210 9.56 14.80 4.96
N ARG A 211 9.26 13.59 5.45
CA ARG A 211 9.15 12.38 4.62
C ARG A 211 7.99 12.46 3.62
N GLU A 212 6.83 12.96 4.04
CA GLU A 212 5.68 13.18 3.17
C GLU A 212 5.99 14.18 2.07
N ALA A 213 6.69 15.28 2.39
CA ALA A 213 7.10 16.27 1.41
C ALA A 213 8.07 15.69 0.37
N GLU A 214 9.03 14.87 0.80
CA GLU A 214 9.97 14.21 -0.12
C GLU A 214 9.28 13.16 -0.99
N LEU A 215 8.40 12.33 -0.43
CA LEU A 215 7.59 11.38 -1.20
C LEU A 215 6.73 12.10 -2.25
N LYS A 216 6.11 13.21 -1.87
CA LYS A 216 5.30 14.02 -2.79
C LYS A 216 6.14 14.63 -3.91
N ARG A 217 7.37 15.04 -3.63
CA ARG A 217 8.32 15.53 -4.65
C ARG A 217 8.68 14.43 -5.65
N GLN A 218 8.95 13.23 -5.16
CA GLN A 218 9.26 12.07 -6.00
C GLN A 218 8.06 11.64 -6.84
N GLU A 219 6.86 11.59 -6.24
CA GLU A 219 5.61 11.31 -6.95
C GLU A 219 5.39 12.31 -8.10
N ALA A 220 5.54 13.61 -7.83
CA ALA A 220 5.40 14.65 -8.85
C ALA A 220 6.44 14.47 -9.98
N PHE A 221 7.69 14.14 -9.64
CA PHE A 221 8.73 13.89 -10.63
C PHE A 221 8.39 12.71 -11.54
N TYR A 222 8.04 11.55 -10.99
CA TYR A 222 7.73 10.36 -11.79
C TYR A 222 6.44 10.52 -12.58
N LYS A 223 5.44 11.21 -12.02
CA LYS A 223 4.21 11.54 -12.74
C LYS A 223 4.47 12.41 -13.97
N GLU A 224 5.36 13.41 -13.87
CA GLU A 224 5.76 14.22 -15.02
C GLU A 224 6.53 13.39 -16.06
N GLN A 225 7.43 12.48 -15.64
CA GLN A 225 8.13 11.60 -16.57
C GLN A 225 7.17 10.68 -17.32
N LEU A 226 6.21 10.08 -16.62
CA LEU A 226 5.19 9.24 -17.24
C LEU A 226 4.34 10.05 -18.23
N ALA A 227 3.86 11.23 -17.82
CA ALA A 227 3.10 12.11 -18.71
C ALA A 227 3.91 12.54 -19.95
N ARG A 228 5.23 12.70 -19.82
CA ARG A 228 6.12 12.99 -20.95
C ARG A 228 6.27 11.80 -21.90
N ILE A 229 6.43 10.60 -21.36
CA ILE A 229 6.51 9.37 -22.17
C ILE A 229 5.19 9.11 -22.88
N GLU A 230 4.06 9.25 -22.19
CA GLU A 230 2.72 9.11 -22.77
C GLU A 230 2.48 10.09 -23.93
N ARG A 231 2.86 11.37 -23.76
CA ARG A 231 2.78 12.37 -24.85
C ARG A 231 3.62 11.98 -26.06
N LYS A 232 4.89 11.61 -25.84
CA LYS A 232 5.78 11.19 -26.93
C LYS A 232 5.26 9.95 -27.65
N ASN A 233 4.75 8.97 -26.90
CA ASN A 233 4.17 7.76 -27.48
C ASN A 233 2.94 8.11 -28.32
N ALA A 234 2.05 8.97 -27.82
CA ALA A 234 0.87 9.42 -28.56
C ALA A 234 1.25 10.15 -29.86
N GLU A 235 2.26 11.03 -29.82
CA GLU A 235 2.79 11.73 -31.00
C GLU A 235 3.37 10.75 -32.02
N ILE A 236 4.16 9.77 -31.57
CA ILE A 236 4.72 8.73 -32.45
C ILE A 236 3.61 7.92 -33.12
N TYR A 237 2.59 7.47 -32.35
CA TYR A 237 1.48 6.72 -32.92
C TYR A 237 0.69 7.53 -33.95
N LYS A 238 0.45 8.81 -33.66
CA LYS A 238 -0.23 9.71 -34.59
C LYS A 238 0.58 9.87 -35.89
N LEU A 239 1.86 10.23 -35.79
CA LEU A 239 2.72 10.41 -36.96
C LEU A 239 2.85 9.12 -37.78
N THR A 240 2.99 7.97 -37.11
CA THR A 240 3.09 6.67 -37.78
C THR A 240 1.79 6.35 -38.53
N SER A 241 0.63 6.62 -37.92
CA SER A 241 -0.66 6.43 -38.57
C SER A 241 -0.83 7.35 -39.79
N GLU A 242 -0.45 8.62 -39.67
CA GLU A 242 -0.52 9.59 -40.76
C GLU A 242 0.38 9.17 -41.93
N GLN A 243 1.63 8.78 -41.66
CA GLN A 243 2.57 8.30 -42.68
C GLN A 243 2.07 7.03 -43.37
N TYR A 244 1.48 6.10 -42.61
CA TYR A 244 0.89 4.89 -43.18
C TYR A 244 -0.29 5.23 -44.09
N GLN A 245 -1.18 6.12 -43.64
CA GLN A 245 -2.34 6.55 -44.42
C GLN A 245 -1.93 7.28 -45.71
N GLU A 246 -0.93 8.15 -45.63
CA GLU A 246 -0.37 8.85 -46.78
C GLU A 246 0.27 7.87 -47.77
N ALA A 247 1.05 6.91 -47.28
CA ALA A 247 1.64 5.87 -48.13
C ALA A 247 0.55 4.99 -48.78
N ALA A 248 -0.51 4.64 -48.04
CA ALA A 248 -1.62 3.85 -48.54
C ALA A 248 -2.41 4.60 -49.62
N THR A 249 -2.80 5.85 -49.38
CA THR A 249 -3.52 6.68 -50.35
C THR A 249 -2.69 6.93 -51.61
N LYS A 250 -1.39 7.23 -51.47
CA LYS A 250 -0.48 7.35 -52.60
C LYS A 250 -0.35 6.04 -53.40
N ALA A 251 -0.29 4.91 -52.71
CA ALA A 251 -0.29 3.61 -53.38
C ALA A 251 -1.61 3.35 -54.11
N GLU A 252 -2.75 3.68 -53.51
CA GLU A 252 -4.06 3.58 -54.16
C GLU A 252 -4.19 4.46 -55.41
N GLU A 253 -3.60 5.66 -55.41
CA GLU A 253 -3.56 6.54 -56.58
C GLU A 253 -2.67 5.99 -57.71
N MET A 254 -1.51 5.42 -57.35
CA MET A 254 -0.56 4.88 -58.33
C MET A 254 -1.00 3.52 -58.89
N ILE A 255 -1.69 2.71 -58.09
CA ILE A 255 -2.21 1.41 -58.51
C ILE A 255 -3.46 1.66 -59.37
N LYS A 256 -3.28 1.59 -60.69
CA LYS A 256 -4.42 1.58 -61.62
C LYS A 256 -5.37 0.45 -61.20
N ARG A 257 -6.63 0.79 -60.93
CA ARG A 257 -7.68 -0.22 -60.76
C ARG A 257 -7.66 -1.12 -61.99
N ARG A 258 -7.51 -2.42 -61.76
CA ARG A 258 -7.55 -3.42 -62.84
C ARG A 258 -8.90 -3.28 -63.54
N ASN A 259 -8.89 -3.05 -64.85
CA ASN A 259 -10.14 -2.93 -65.59
C ASN A 259 -10.89 -4.28 -65.48
N THR A 260 -12.04 -4.28 -64.83
CA THR A 260 -12.90 -5.45 -64.66
C THR A 260 -13.91 -5.60 -65.79
N ASP A 261 -13.92 -4.67 -66.76
CA ASP A 261 -14.82 -4.73 -67.89
C ASP A 261 -14.54 -5.98 -68.73
N PRO A 262 -15.56 -6.82 -68.99
CA PRO A 262 -15.37 -8.02 -69.79
C PRO A 262 -14.96 -7.65 -71.20
N VAL A 263 -13.85 -8.23 -71.67
CA VAL A 263 -13.39 -8.05 -73.04
C VAL A 263 -14.45 -8.61 -74.00
N CYS A 264 -14.74 -7.88 -75.07
CA CYS A 264 -15.69 -8.28 -76.10
C CYS A 264 -17.16 -8.40 -75.61
N ALA A 265 -17.55 -7.65 -74.56
CA ALA A 265 -18.87 -7.72 -73.94
C ALA A 265 -20.06 -7.61 -74.91
N SER A 266 -19.96 -6.74 -75.92
CA SER A 266 -21.00 -6.58 -76.96
C SER A 266 -21.14 -7.84 -77.81
N LEU A 267 -20.02 -8.32 -78.39
CA LEU A 267 -19.97 -9.54 -79.20
C LEU A 267 -20.39 -10.78 -78.39
N GLN A 268 -20.03 -10.83 -77.10
CA GLN A 268 -20.47 -11.89 -76.19
C GLN A 268 -21.99 -11.89 -76.03
N SER A 269 -22.61 -10.72 -75.92
CA SER A 269 -24.07 -10.60 -75.80
C SER A 269 -24.76 -11.01 -77.11
N GLU A 270 -24.22 -10.59 -78.25
CA GLU A 270 -24.77 -10.90 -79.57
C GLU A 270 -24.66 -12.39 -79.92
N ILE A 271 -23.52 -13.03 -79.64
CA ILE A 271 -23.33 -14.47 -79.92
C ILE A 271 -24.23 -15.34 -79.04
N LEU A 272 -24.39 -14.99 -77.76
CA LEU A 272 -25.30 -15.69 -76.85
C LEU A 272 -26.75 -15.55 -77.32
N LYS A 273 -27.15 -14.36 -77.77
CA LYS A 273 -28.47 -14.12 -78.35
C LYS A 273 -28.68 -14.96 -79.62
N CYS A 274 -27.72 -15.01 -80.53
CA CYS A 274 -27.83 -15.79 -81.76
C CYS A 274 -28.04 -17.29 -81.49
N TYR A 275 -27.31 -17.86 -80.53
CA TYR A 275 -27.48 -19.28 -80.16
C TYR A 275 -28.81 -19.57 -79.47
N GLN A 276 -29.33 -18.63 -78.67
CA GLN A 276 -30.66 -18.76 -78.08
C GLN A 276 -31.76 -18.80 -79.14
N GLU A 277 -31.63 -17.99 -80.19
CA GLU A 277 -32.59 -17.91 -81.30
C GLU A 277 -32.45 -19.07 -82.29
N ASN A 278 -31.28 -19.72 -82.39
CA ASN A 278 -30.97 -20.76 -83.39
C ASN A 278 -30.52 -22.10 -82.79
N GLN A 279 -31.27 -22.64 -81.82
CA GLN A 279 -30.87 -23.83 -81.05
C GLN A 279 -30.64 -25.10 -81.87
N ARG A 280 -31.36 -25.29 -82.99
CA ARG A 280 -31.21 -26.46 -83.88
C ARG A 280 -30.32 -26.20 -85.10
N GLU A 281 -29.93 -24.95 -85.33
CA GLU A 281 -29.19 -24.50 -86.52
C GLU A 281 -28.02 -23.58 -86.14
N VAL A 282 -27.23 -24.05 -85.16
CA VAL A 282 -26.12 -23.36 -84.50
C VAL A 282 -25.07 -22.79 -85.48
N LEU A 283 -24.92 -23.40 -86.67
CA LEU A 283 -23.98 -22.98 -87.71
C LEU A 283 -24.31 -21.61 -88.33
N LYS A 284 -25.56 -21.12 -88.22
CA LYS A 284 -25.93 -19.75 -88.64
C LYS A 284 -25.20 -18.66 -87.85
N CYS A 285 -24.79 -18.97 -86.61
CA CYS A 285 -24.03 -18.06 -85.75
C CYS A 285 -22.51 -18.13 -85.97
N SER A 286 -22.04 -18.90 -86.97
CA SER A 286 -20.61 -19.17 -87.18
C SER A 286 -19.78 -17.92 -87.47
N GLU A 287 -20.30 -16.96 -88.24
CA GLU A 287 -19.59 -15.70 -88.49
C GLU A 287 -19.44 -14.85 -87.23
N LEU A 288 -20.49 -14.77 -86.42
CA LEU A 288 -20.47 -14.06 -85.13
C LEU A 288 -19.54 -14.75 -84.11
N ALA A 289 -19.48 -16.08 -84.14
CA ALA A 289 -18.52 -16.86 -83.36
C ALA A 289 -17.07 -16.60 -83.75
N LYS A 290 -16.77 -16.52 -85.05
CA LYS A 290 -15.44 -16.17 -85.56
C LYS A 290 -15.06 -14.75 -85.17
N GLU A 291 -16.01 -13.82 -85.16
CA GLU A 291 -15.76 -12.43 -84.76
C GLU A 291 -15.48 -12.29 -83.27
N TYR A 292 -16.29 -12.95 -82.43
CA TYR A 292 -16.02 -13.03 -80.99
C TYR A 292 -14.66 -13.66 -80.70
N GLN A 293 -14.32 -14.78 -81.37
CA GLN A 293 -13.03 -15.45 -81.20
C GLN A 293 -11.86 -14.55 -81.63
N ARG A 294 -11.98 -13.82 -82.75
CA ARG A 294 -10.96 -12.85 -83.18
C ARG A 294 -10.77 -11.75 -82.15
N CYS A 295 -11.86 -11.22 -81.57
CA CYS A 295 -11.80 -10.22 -80.52
C CYS A 295 -11.08 -10.75 -79.25
N VAL A 296 -11.42 -11.96 -78.80
CA VAL A 296 -10.77 -12.59 -77.63
C VAL A 296 -9.28 -12.83 -77.88
N SER A 297 -8.91 -13.36 -79.05
CA SER A 297 -7.51 -13.62 -79.39
C SER A 297 -6.68 -12.33 -79.53
N ALA A 298 -7.27 -11.27 -80.10
CA ALA A 298 -6.62 -9.97 -80.19
C ALA A 298 -6.38 -9.37 -78.79
N ALA A 299 -7.39 -9.40 -77.92
CA ALA A 299 -7.26 -8.92 -76.56
C ALA A 299 -6.27 -9.74 -75.72
N GLN A 300 -6.25 -11.07 -75.89
CA GLN A 300 -5.29 -11.94 -75.23
C GLN A 300 -3.85 -11.57 -75.64
N LYS A 301 -3.62 -11.26 -76.92
CA LYS A 301 -2.32 -10.82 -77.43
C LYS A 301 -1.91 -9.46 -76.84
N GLU A 302 -2.83 -8.51 -76.75
CA GLU A 302 -2.59 -7.19 -76.15
C GLU A 302 -2.31 -7.24 -74.63
N LEU A 303 -3.01 -8.12 -73.89
CA LEU A 303 -2.78 -8.30 -72.45
C LEU A 303 -1.42 -8.94 -72.14
N LEU A 304 -0.95 -9.85 -72.99
CA LEU A 304 0.36 -10.49 -72.84
C LEU A 304 1.53 -9.52 -73.11
N VAL A 305 1.34 -8.50 -73.95
CA VAL A 305 2.38 -7.51 -74.28
C VAL A 305 2.51 -6.41 -73.21
N ASN A 306 1.43 -6.09 -72.49
CA ASN A 306 1.41 -5.02 -71.47
C ASN A 306 1.84 -5.47 -70.06
N SER A 307 2.31 -6.72 -69.91
CA SER A 307 2.69 -7.31 -68.62
C SER A 307 4.22 -7.49 -68.44
N GLY A 308 5.03 -6.97 -69.37
CA GLY A 308 6.50 -7.10 -69.40
C GLY A 308 7.24 -5.83 -69.03
#